data_AF-A0A2D4WKU6-F1
#
_entry.id   AF-A0A2D4WKU6-F1
#
_cell.length_a   1.000
_cell.length_b   1.000
_cell.length_c   1.000
_cell.angle_alpha   90.00
_cell.angle_beta   90.00
_cell.angle_gamma   90.00
#
_symmetry.space_group_name_H-M   'P 1'
#
loop_
_entity.id
_entity.type
_entity.pdbx_description
1 polymer ?
#
loop_
_entity_poly.entity_id
_entity_poly.type
_entity_poly.pdbx_seq_one_letter_code
_entity_poly.pdbx_strand_id
1 'polypeptide(L)'
;AFRYFYLSNVCLAYGLILVSKLWPKTGLLARATIENGFYEVATAITLLAGAIGLGWRWLKLSASSWQLRLGCIAMALLCFIGAGEEISWGQHWLKFESGEFFQSHNYQKETNLHNLVNPILFSTLINVVLYVGFILYPFIHWVFPKNRLSHLLIKYNLGAYIPPITIAILLMLAHCFHGWFIPQVYSDTAALLGSWSLGLALMLIHKKRVNHPFLWVAMLVCGIGFAVGIGASDIFQRDNFQYEIRECFTALVLVYWAFGWSGLLEQIKP
;
A
#
# COMPACT_ATOMS: atom_id res chain seq x y z
N ALA A 1 -13.11 -10.99 -7.28
CA ALA A 1 -13.47 -9.62 -7.68
C ALA A 1 -12.33 -8.63 -7.44
N PHE A 2 -11.97 -8.30 -6.18
CA PHE A 2 -10.97 -7.26 -5.85
C PHE A 2 -9.66 -7.36 -6.63
N ARG A 3 -9.03 -8.53 -6.69
CA ARG A 3 -7.76 -8.75 -7.40
C ARG A 3 -7.77 -8.29 -8.86
N TYR A 4 -8.87 -8.53 -9.57
CA TYR A 4 -9.05 -8.13 -10.96
C TYR A 4 -9.37 -6.64 -11.10
N PHE A 5 -10.23 -6.12 -10.22
CA PHE A 5 -10.48 -4.68 -10.12
C PHE A 5 -9.17 -3.90 -9.89
N TYR A 6 -8.37 -4.33 -8.92
CA TYR A 6 -7.09 -3.71 -8.61
C TYR A 6 -6.14 -3.76 -9.81
N LEU A 7 -5.94 -4.94 -10.41
CA LEU A 7 -5.08 -5.09 -11.58
C LEU A 7 -5.54 -4.21 -12.75
N SER A 8 -6.85 -4.11 -12.99
CA SER A 8 -7.38 -3.24 -14.04
C SER A 8 -7.09 -1.75 -13.79
N ASN A 9 -7.22 -1.28 -12.54
CA ASN A 9 -6.92 0.10 -12.19
C ASN A 9 -5.41 0.40 -12.25
N VAL A 10 -4.56 -0.56 -11.88
CA VAL A 10 -3.10 -0.46 -12.08
C VAL A 10 -2.77 -0.30 -13.57
N CYS A 11 -3.39 -1.10 -14.44
CA CYS A 11 -3.20 -0.97 -15.88
C CYS A 11 -3.71 0.40 -16.41
N LEU A 12 -4.83 0.91 -15.90
CA LEU A 12 -5.32 2.24 -16.24
C LEU A 12 -4.36 3.35 -15.80
N ALA A 13 -3.76 3.23 -14.61
CA ALA A 13 -2.75 4.18 -14.13
C ALA A 13 -1.49 4.16 -15.00
N TYR A 14 -1.04 2.98 -15.48
CA TYR A 14 0.02 2.92 -16.49
C TYR A 14 -0.39 3.58 -17.81
N GLY A 15 -1.63 3.36 -18.25
CA GLY A 15 -2.20 4.05 -19.41
C GLY A 15 -2.15 5.57 -19.26
N LEU A 16 -2.52 6.10 -18.10
CA LEU A 16 -2.44 7.52 -17.78
C LEU A 16 -1.01 8.06 -17.87
N ILE A 17 -0.02 7.32 -17.37
CA ILE A 17 1.41 7.69 -17.46
C ILE A 17 1.86 7.73 -18.92
N LEU A 18 1.53 6.70 -19.70
CA LEU A 18 1.90 6.62 -21.12
C LEU A 18 1.22 7.74 -21.93
N VAL A 19 -0.05 8.02 -21.71
CA VAL A 19 -0.76 9.13 -22.36
C VAL A 19 -0.11 10.47 -21.98
N SER A 20 0.26 10.65 -20.72
CA SER A 20 0.95 11.86 -20.27
C SER A 20 2.35 12.00 -20.88
N LYS A 21 3.02 10.88 -21.19
CA LYS A 21 4.28 10.86 -21.93
C LYS A 21 4.11 11.32 -23.37
N LEU A 22 3.13 10.73 -24.05
CA LEU A 22 2.89 10.95 -25.47
C LEU A 22 2.22 12.31 -25.72
N TRP A 23 1.46 12.82 -24.75
CA TRP A 23 0.73 14.08 -24.84
C TRP A 23 0.88 14.95 -23.58
N PRO A 24 2.07 15.52 -23.33
CA PRO A 24 2.36 16.26 -22.10
C PRO A 24 1.46 17.47 -21.85
N LYS A 25 0.93 18.08 -22.92
CA LYS A 25 0.05 19.26 -22.85
C LYS A 25 -1.28 19.01 -22.12
N THR A 26 -1.67 17.75 -21.89
CA THR A 26 -2.90 17.45 -21.16
C THR A 26 -2.80 17.83 -19.69
N GLY A 27 -1.61 17.76 -19.06
CA GLY A 27 -1.45 17.93 -17.61
C GLY A 27 -2.35 16.98 -16.79
N LEU A 28 -2.78 15.85 -17.37
CA LEU A 28 -3.80 14.98 -16.77
C LEU A 28 -3.24 14.25 -15.55
N LEU A 29 -2.04 13.68 -15.67
CA LEU A 29 -1.34 13.05 -14.56
C LEU A 29 -1.08 14.04 -13.42
N ALA A 30 -0.53 15.22 -13.73
CA ALA A 30 -0.26 16.26 -12.74
C ALA A 30 -1.52 16.67 -11.97
N ARG A 31 -2.66 16.86 -12.66
CA ARG A 31 -3.94 17.17 -12.00
C ARG A 31 -4.50 16.03 -11.16
N ALA A 32 -4.23 14.78 -11.53
CA ALA A 32 -4.68 13.63 -10.77
C ALA A 32 -3.87 13.44 -9.47
N THR A 33 -2.60 13.84 -9.49
CA THR A 33 -1.66 13.59 -8.39
C THR A 33 -1.33 14.83 -7.55
N ILE A 34 -1.65 16.05 -7.99
CA ILE A 34 -1.40 17.26 -7.17
C ILE A 34 -2.02 17.11 -5.77
N GLU A 35 -1.49 17.84 -4.79
CA GLU A 35 -2.07 17.95 -3.45
C GLU A 35 -3.59 18.30 -3.51
N ASN A 36 -4.38 17.66 -2.67
CA ASN A 36 -5.84 17.59 -2.69
C ASN A 36 -6.43 17.02 -4.01
N GLY A 37 -5.62 16.32 -4.79
CA GLY A 37 -5.97 15.73 -6.08
C GLY A 37 -6.74 14.41 -5.96
N PHE A 38 -6.97 13.77 -7.10
CA PHE A 38 -7.78 12.56 -7.15
C PHE A 38 -7.23 11.42 -6.27
N TYR A 39 -5.91 11.16 -6.35
CA TYR A 39 -5.32 10.01 -5.67
C TYR A 39 -5.25 10.20 -4.15
N GLU A 40 -4.84 11.36 -3.66
CA GLU A 40 -4.83 11.69 -2.22
C GLU A 40 -6.23 11.55 -1.60
N VAL A 41 -7.25 12.12 -2.26
CA VAL A 41 -8.65 12.01 -1.82
C VAL A 41 -9.13 10.56 -1.88
N ALA A 42 -8.73 9.79 -2.90
CA ALA A 42 -9.05 8.38 -2.99
C ALA A 42 -8.35 7.55 -1.89
N THR A 43 -7.13 7.90 -1.50
CA THR A 43 -6.41 7.31 -0.36
C THR A 43 -7.19 7.56 0.93
N ALA A 44 -7.52 8.83 1.21
CA ALA A 44 -8.26 9.20 2.42
C ALA A 44 -9.64 8.53 2.49
N ILE A 45 -10.38 8.48 1.39
CA ILE A 45 -11.67 7.76 1.32
C ILE A 45 -11.48 6.27 1.57
N THR A 46 -10.46 5.65 0.98
CA THR A 46 -10.16 4.23 1.15
C THR A 46 -9.85 3.91 2.61
N LEU A 47 -9.01 4.72 3.25
CA LEU A 47 -8.64 4.58 4.64
C LEU A 47 -9.85 4.82 5.55
N LEU A 48 -10.66 5.85 5.31
CA LEU A 48 -11.86 6.12 6.10
C LEU A 48 -12.90 4.98 5.96
N ALA A 49 -13.10 4.45 4.76
CA ALA A 49 -13.95 3.29 4.53
C ALA A 49 -13.42 2.03 5.25
N GLY A 50 -12.10 1.84 5.25
CA GLY A 50 -11.42 0.82 6.05
C GLY A 50 -11.68 0.98 7.54
N ALA A 51 -11.53 2.19 8.08
CA ALA A 51 -11.79 2.52 9.47
C ALA A 51 -13.23 2.21 9.88
N ILE A 52 -14.20 2.67 9.09
CA ILE A 52 -15.63 2.44 9.34
C ILE A 52 -15.95 0.94 9.27
N GLY A 53 -15.52 0.24 8.23
CA GLY A 53 -15.85 -1.17 8.05
C GLY A 53 -15.17 -2.08 9.09
N LEU A 54 -13.93 -1.81 9.48
CA LEU A 54 -13.23 -2.55 10.54
C LEU A 54 -13.79 -2.22 11.94
N GLY A 55 -14.18 -0.97 12.18
CA GLY A 55 -14.89 -0.57 13.40
C GLY A 55 -16.26 -1.24 13.52
N TRP A 56 -17.01 -1.31 12.43
CA TRP A 56 -18.27 -2.05 12.37
C TRP A 56 -18.07 -3.55 12.62
N ARG A 57 -17.01 -4.13 12.05
CA ARG A 57 -16.66 -5.52 12.34
C ARG A 57 -16.34 -5.73 13.80
N TRP A 58 -15.51 -4.88 14.41
CA TRP A 58 -15.19 -4.93 15.84
C TRP A 58 -16.45 -5.01 16.73
N LEU A 59 -17.51 -4.25 16.39
CA LEU A 59 -18.80 -4.28 17.10
C LEU A 59 -19.56 -5.61 16.93
N LYS A 60 -19.36 -6.33 15.83
CA LYS A 60 -20.01 -7.60 15.51
C LYS A 60 -19.26 -8.83 16.03
N LEU A 61 -18.00 -8.68 16.45
CA LEU A 61 -17.20 -9.82 16.90
C LEU A 61 -17.56 -10.24 18.32
N SER A 62 -17.59 -11.55 18.55
CA SER A 62 -17.73 -12.13 19.88
C SER A 62 -16.61 -11.65 20.82
N ALA A 63 -16.94 -11.49 22.11
CA ALA A 63 -15.96 -11.21 23.15
C ALA A 63 -14.89 -12.32 23.27
N SER A 64 -15.22 -13.56 22.91
CA SER A 64 -14.27 -14.68 22.88
C SER A 64 -13.18 -14.53 21.81
N SER A 65 -13.36 -13.67 20.81
CA SER A 65 -12.40 -13.41 19.73
C SER A 65 -11.57 -12.14 20.00
N TRP A 66 -11.08 -11.99 21.23
CA TRP A 66 -10.48 -10.72 21.69
C TRP A 66 -9.27 -10.28 20.86
N GLN A 67 -8.43 -11.20 20.35
CA GLN A 67 -7.30 -10.84 19.50
C GLN A 67 -7.74 -10.26 18.17
N LEU A 68 -8.79 -10.81 17.55
CA LEU A 68 -9.36 -10.32 16.30
C LEU A 68 -10.07 -8.98 16.52
N ARG A 69 -10.73 -8.80 17.68
CA ARG A 69 -11.28 -7.52 18.10
C ARG A 69 -10.19 -6.47 18.23
N LEU A 70 -9.11 -6.79 18.94
CA LEU A 70 -7.97 -5.90 19.12
C LEU A 70 -7.35 -5.54 17.77
N GLY A 71 -7.17 -6.50 16.87
CA GLY A 71 -6.68 -6.26 15.51
C GLY A 71 -7.60 -5.35 14.70
N CYS A 72 -8.92 -5.60 14.74
CA CYS A 72 -9.90 -4.76 14.02
C CYS A 72 -9.91 -3.32 14.53
N ILE A 73 -9.94 -3.10 15.86
CA ILE A 73 -9.97 -1.74 16.40
C ILE A 73 -8.63 -1.03 16.19
N ALA A 74 -7.50 -1.72 16.37
CA ALA A 74 -6.18 -1.14 16.12
C ALA A 74 -6.03 -0.73 14.66
N MET A 75 -6.44 -1.58 13.72
CA MET A 75 -6.39 -1.27 12.29
C MET A 75 -7.41 -0.19 11.90
N ALA A 76 -8.59 -0.17 12.52
CA ALA A 76 -9.58 0.88 12.30
C ALA A 76 -9.06 2.24 12.73
N LEU A 77 -8.43 2.31 13.91
CA LEU A 77 -7.78 3.53 14.41
C LEU A 77 -6.61 3.94 13.50
N LEU A 78 -5.77 2.99 13.09
CA LEU A 78 -4.67 3.27 12.16
C LEU A 78 -5.18 3.84 10.84
N CYS A 79 -6.24 3.27 10.27
CA CYS A 79 -6.86 3.79 9.04
C CYS A 79 -7.50 5.16 9.26
N PHE A 80 -8.14 5.40 10.41
CA PHE A 80 -8.74 6.71 10.71
C PHE A 80 -7.68 7.80 10.85
N ILE A 81 -6.60 7.51 11.60
CA ILE A 81 -5.45 8.41 11.74
C ILE A 81 -4.81 8.62 10.38
N GLY A 82 -4.54 7.56 9.61
CA GLY A 82 -3.98 7.67 8.27
C GLY A 82 -4.83 8.53 7.33
N ALA A 83 -6.16 8.37 7.36
CA ALA A 83 -7.07 9.21 6.56
C ALA A 83 -7.01 10.68 6.99
N GLY A 84 -7.00 10.96 8.29
CA GLY A 84 -6.86 12.32 8.80
C GLY A 84 -5.52 12.93 8.40
N GLU A 85 -4.43 12.22 8.62
CA GLU A 85 -3.08 12.64 8.27
C GLU A 85 -2.93 12.93 6.77
N GLU A 86 -3.50 12.09 5.90
CA GLU A 86 -3.44 12.23 4.44
C GLU A 86 -4.02 13.56 3.93
N ILE A 87 -5.16 13.99 4.48
CA ILE A 87 -5.85 15.23 4.05
C ILE A 87 -5.68 16.37 5.07
N SER A 88 -4.63 16.30 5.89
CA SER A 88 -4.31 17.31 6.90
C SER A 88 -5.50 17.66 7.81
N TRP A 89 -6.21 16.61 8.24
CA TRP A 89 -7.41 16.63 9.08
C TRP A 89 -8.54 17.51 8.51
N GLY A 90 -8.59 17.64 7.18
CA GLY A 90 -9.57 18.46 6.47
C GLY A 90 -9.25 19.95 6.47
N GLN A 91 -8.03 20.35 6.83
CA GLN A 91 -7.59 21.75 6.90
C GLN A 91 -7.94 22.54 5.62
N HIS A 92 -7.63 21.97 4.45
CA HIS A 92 -7.86 22.62 3.16
C HIS A 92 -9.35 22.76 2.81
N TRP A 93 -10.18 21.81 3.23
CA TRP A 93 -11.61 21.78 2.91
C TRP A 93 -12.42 22.66 3.85
N LEU A 94 -12.09 22.62 5.14
CA LEU A 94 -12.72 23.40 6.19
C LEU A 94 -12.11 24.81 6.33
N LYS A 95 -10.99 25.07 5.64
CA LYS A 95 -10.29 26.35 5.56
C LYS A 95 -9.95 26.95 6.93
N PHE A 96 -9.57 26.09 7.87
CA PHE A 96 -9.01 26.55 9.14
C PHE A 96 -7.49 26.67 9.04
N GLU A 97 -6.91 27.53 9.88
CA GLU A 97 -5.46 27.73 9.93
C GLU A 97 -4.81 26.72 10.87
N SER A 98 -3.60 26.29 10.53
CA SER A 98 -2.80 25.46 11.43
C SER A 98 -2.32 26.27 12.64
N GLY A 99 -2.30 25.63 13.82
CA GLY A 99 -1.88 26.29 15.06
C GLY A 99 -0.41 26.69 15.05
N GLU A 100 -0.02 27.60 15.97
CA GLU A 100 1.34 28.17 16.06
C GLU A 100 2.44 27.09 16.10
N PHE A 101 2.20 25.98 16.81
CA PHE A 101 3.11 24.85 16.85
C PHE A 101 3.39 24.26 15.46
N PHE A 102 2.34 24.01 14.68
CA PHE A 102 2.45 23.45 13.32
C PHE A 102 3.07 24.45 12.36
N GLN A 103 2.71 25.74 12.45
CA GLN A 103 3.31 26.80 11.62
C GLN A 103 4.83 26.92 11.79
N SER A 104 5.35 26.58 12.97
CA SER A 104 6.77 26.69 13.32
C SER A 104 7.56 25.39 13.13
N HIS A 105 6.93 24.22 13.22
CA HIS A 105 7.62 22.93 13.24
C HIS A 105 7.24 21.98 12.09
N ASN A 106 6.09 22.17 11.44
CA ASN A 106 5.65 21.31 10.35
C ASN A 106 6.30 21.74 9.02
N TYR A 107 6.87 20.78 8.28
CA TYR A 107 7.56 21.06 7.00
C TYR A 107 6.65 21.70 5.94
N GLN A 108 5.34 21.44 5.99
CA GLN A 108 4.34 21.98 5.07
C GLN A 108 3.43 23.01 5.73
N LYS A 109 3.65 23.34 7.02
CA LYS A 109 2.79 24.24 7.82
C LYS A 109 1.35 23.77 7.94
N GLU A 110 1.14 22.45 7.93
CA GLU A 110 -0.17 21.83 8.00
C GLU A 110 -0.46 21.21 9.38
N THR A 111 -1.72 20.91 9.64
CA THR A 111 -2.21 20.35 10.90
C THR A 111 -2.13 18.82 10.88
N ASN A 112 -1.01 18.26 10.41
CA ASN A 112 -0.77 16.82 10.44
C ASN A 112 0.54 16.53 11.20
N LEU A 113 0.64 15.31 11.71
CA LEU A 113 1.78 14.86 12.50
C LEU A 113 2.90 14.30 11.62
N HIS A 114 2.60 13.68 10.48
CA HIS A 114 3.61 13.06 9.63
C HIS A 114 4.58 14.09 9.03
N ASN A 115 4.17 15.35 8.85
CA ASN A 115 5.04 16.43 8.39
C ASN A 115 5.82 17.10 9.53
N LEU A 116 5.74 16.60 10.76
CA LEU A 116 6.68 16.96 11.83
C LEU A 116 7.95 16.10 11.80
N VAL A 117 7.90 14.95 11.11
CA VAL A 117 9.01 14.01 11.00
C VAL A 117 9.75 14.26 9.70
N ASN A 118 11.06 14.04 9.69
CA ASN A 118 11.84 14.12 8.45
C ASN A 118 11.23 13.18 7.38
N PRO A 119 10.87 13.69 6.18
CA PRO A 119 10.15 12.90 5.17
C PRO A 119 10.90 11.65 4.71
N ILE A 120 12.24 11.71 4.65
CA ILE A 120 13.08 10.56 4.26
C ILE A 120 13.01 9.49 5.35
N LEU A 121 13.12 9.88 6.62
CA LEU A 121 13.03 8.95 7.75
C LEU A 121 11.66 8.28 7.81
N PHE A 122 10.59 9.06 7.68
CA PHE A 122 9.22 8.56 7.71
C PHE A 122 8.96 7.57 6.57
N SER A 123 9.30 7.95 5.33
CA SER A 123 9.18 7.08 4.15
C SER A 123 10.00 5.79 4.29
N THR A 124 11.25 5.89 4.78
CA THR A 124 12.11 4.72 5.01
C THR A 124 11.49 3.75 6.02
N LEU A 125 10.95 4.26 7.13
CA LEU A 125 10.32 3.42 8.15
C LEU A 125 9.12 2.64 7.59
N ILE A 126 8.25 3.32 6.84
CA ILE A 126 7.10 2.68 6.18
C ILE A 126 7.59 1.64 5.17
N ASN A 127 8.55 1.99 4.32
CA ASN A 127 9.09 1.08 3.31
C ASN A 127 9.71 -0.17 3.94
N VAL A 128 10.44 -0.07 5.05
CA VAL A 128 10.98 -1.24 5.75
C VAL A 128 9.86 -2.17 6.20
N VAL A 129 8.80 -1.64 6.79
CA VAL A 129 7.64 -2.44 7.21
C VAL A 129 6.97 -3.12 6.01
N LEU A 130 6.76 -2.40 4.92
CA LEU A 130 6.12 -2.92 3.71
C LEU A 130 6.99 -3.98 3.02
N TYR A 131 8.26 -3.68 2.72
CA TYR A 131 9.13 -4.61 2.01
C TYR A 131 9.46 -5.84 2.86
N VAL A 132 9.82 -5.68 4.13
CA VAL A 132 10.19 -6.82 4.97
C VAL A 132 8.95 -7.62 5.39
N GLY A 133 7.94 -6.94 5.95
CA GLY A 133 6.78 -7.58 6.56
C GLY A 133 5.71 -8.03 5.58
N PHE A 134 5.46 -7.24 4.52
CA PHE A 134 4.34 -7.48 3.60
C PHE A 134 4.75 -7.99 2.22
N ILE A 135 6.01 -7.86 1.83
CA ILE A 135 6.50 -8.35 0.53
C ILE A 135 7.39 -9.58 0.71
N LEU A 136 8.53 -9.46 1.39
CA LEU A 136 9.50 -10.54 1.53
C LEU A 136 9.00 -11.67 2.44
N TYR A 137 8.47 -11.34 3.62
CA TYR A 137 8.05 -12.37 4.57
C TYR A 137 6.94 -13.30 4.05
N PRO A 138 5.91 -12.86 3.31
CA PRO A 138 4.94 -13.77 2.67
C PRO A 138 5.57 -14.81 1.76
N PHE A 139 6.60 -14.46 0.99
CA PHE A 139 7.33 -15.44 0.17
C PHE A 139 8.12 -16.42 1.05
N ILE A 140 8.77 -15.95 2.11
CA ILE A 140 9.48 -16.80 3.08
C ILE A 140 8.51 -17.77 3.77
N HIS A 141 7.36 -17.28 4.24
CA HIS A 141 6.31 -18.08 4.86
C HIS A 141 5.75 -19.13 3.89
N TRP A 142 5.57 -18.77 2.62
CA TRP A 142 5.09 -19.69 1.60
C TRP A 142 6.06 -20.84 1.30
N VAL A 143 7.37 -20.55 1.23
CA VAL A 143 8.40 -21.57 0.98
C VAL A 143 8.66 -22.41 2.24
N PHE A 144 8.79 -21.74 3.39
CA PHE A 144 9.16 -22.30 4.68
C PHE A 144 8.06 -22.04 5.73
N PRO A 145 6.87 -22.68 5.61
CA PRO A 145 5.73 -22.39 6.51
C PRO A 145 6.00 -22.75 7.98
N LYS A 146 6.96 -23.64 8.25
CA LYS A 146 7.36 -24.06 9.60
C LYS A 146 8.58 -23.30 10.15
N ASN A 147 8.94 -22.14 9.59
CA ASN A 147 10.02 -21.33 10.13
C ASN A 147 9.69 -20.80 11.54
N ARG A 148 10.72 -20.43 12.32
CA ARG A 148 10.59 -20.00 13.73
C ARG A 148 9.60 -18.85 13.91
N LEU A 149 9.62 -17.85 13.02
CA LEU A 149 8.73 -16.70 13.09
C LEU A 149 7.28 -17.11 12.81
N SER A 150 7.03 -17.92 11.78
CA SER A 150 5.69 -18.45 11.48
C SER A 150 5.15 -19.26 12.66
N HIS A 151 5.98 -20.10 13.28
CA HIS A 151 5.59 -20.86 14.46
C HIS A 151 5.25 -19.95 15.64
N LEU A 152 6.02 -18.88 15.89
CA LEU A 152 5.71 -17.90 16.93
C LEU A 152 4.40 -17.16 16.65
N LEU A 153 4.19 -16.66 15.43
CA LEU A 153 2.97 -15.97 15.04
C LEU A 153 1.75 -16.88 15.21
N ILE A 154 1.83 -18.13 14.76
CA ILE A 154 0.73 -19.10 14.94
C ILE A 154 0.51 -19.40 16.43
N LYS A 155 1.59 -19.64 17.20
CA LYS A 155 1.52 -19.92 18.65
C LYS A 155 0.80 -18.81 19.42
N TYR A 156 0.97 -17.55 19.02
CA TYR A 156 0.33 -16.39 19.64
C TYR A 156 -0.98 -15.98 18.97
N ASN A 157 -1.60 -16.84 18.15
CA ASN A 157 -2.84 -16.57 17.41
C ASN A 157 -2.77 -15.35 16.45
N LEU A 158 -1.56 -15.01 16.00
CA LEU A 158 -1.28 -13.95 15.03
C LEU A 158 -1.12 -14.48 13.59
N GLY A 159 -1.26 -15.79 13.37
CA GLY A 159 -1.12 -16.41 12.05
C GLY A 159 -2.07 -15.84 10.99
N ALA A 160 -3.27 -15.38 11.41
CA ALA A 160 -4.23 -14.73 10.52
C ALA A 160 -3.69 -13.41 9.93
N TYR A 161 -2.78 -12.73 10.61
CA TYR A 161 -2.16 -11.48 10.15
C TYR A 161 -0.98 -11.72 9.20
N ILE A 162 -0.59 -12.96 8.90
CA ILE A 162 0.46 -13.19 7.91
C ILE A 162 -0.11 -12.86 6.53
N PRO A 163 0.44 -11.87 5.81
CA PRO A 163 -0.09 -11.54 4.49
C PRO A 163 0.16 -12.71 3.53
N PRO A 164 -0.82 -13.12 2.71
CA PRO A 164 -0.58 -14.12 1.68
C PRO A 164 0.27 -13.54 0.55
N ILE A 165 0.95 -14.39 -0.23
CA ILE A 165 1.79 -13.96 -1.38
C ILE A 165 1.04 -13.09 -2.40
N THR A 166 -0.29 -13.22 -2.47
CA THR A 166 -1.09 -12.31 -3.30
C THR A 166 -0.97 -10.86 -2.84
N ILE A 167 -1.01 -10.59 -1.53
CA ILE A 167 -0.86 -9.23 -0.99
C ILE A 167 0.54 -8.69 -1.31
N ALA A 168 1.59 -9.51 -1.16
CA ALA A 168 2.94 -9.15 -1.55
C ALA A 168 3.03 -8.69 -3.02
N ILE A 169 2.47 -9.48 -3.94
CA ILE A 169 2.50 -9.17 -5.38
C ILE A 169 1.67 -7.90 -5.70
N LEU A 170 0.50 -7.73 -5.07
CA LEU A 170 -0.30 -6.52 -5.27
C LEU A 170 0.41 -5.26 -4.75
N LEU A 171 1.12 -5.36 -3.62
CA LEU A 171 1.95 -4.26 -3.12
C LEU A 171 3.11 -3.96 -4.06
N MET A 172 3.80 -4.99 -4.58
CA MET A 172 4.85 -4.77 -5.59
C MET A 172 4.31 -4.04 -6.83
N LEU A 173 3.08 -4.34 -7.27
CA LEU A 173 2.41 -3.59 -8.34
C LEU A 173 2.21 -2.11 -7.97
N ALA A 174 1.75 -1.80 -6.75
CA ALA A 174 1.63 -0.41 -6.29
C ALA A 174 2.99 0.30 -6.30
N HIS A 175 4.03 -0.40 -5.84
CA HIS A 175 5.36 0.16 -5.68
C HIS A 175 6.08 0.37 -7.00
N CYS A 176 5.58 -0.14 -8.13
CA CYS A 176 6.06 0.24 -9.46
C CYS A 176 5.82 1.73 -9.78
N PHE A 177 4.85 2.37 -9.12
CA PHE A 177 4.56 3.80 -9.24
C PHE A 177 5.46 4.63 -8.32
N HIS A 178 6.77 4.59 -8.56
CA HIS A 178 7.73 5.41 -7.84
C HIS A 178 8.68 6.12 -8.82
N GLY A 179 9.43 7.10 -8.34
CA GLY A 179 10.44 7.76 -9.14
C GLY A 179 11.53 6.80 -9.60
N TRP A 180 11.93 6.88 -10.87
CA TRP A 180 13.02 6.07 -11.43
C TRP A 180 14.25 6.95 -11.68
N PHE A 181 15.43 6.40 -11.39
CA PHE A 181 16.72 7.11 -11.54
C PHE A 181 16.87 8.37 -10.67
N ILE A 182 16.21 8.39 -9.51
CA ILE A 182 16.29 9.47 -8.53
C ILE A 182 17.05 8.93 -7.29
N PRO A 183 18.16 9.56 -6.85
CA PRO A 183 18.99 9.04 -5.75
C PRO A 183 18.22 8.74 -4.46
N GLN A 184 17.23 9.56 -4.14
CA GLN A 184 16.40 9.45 -2.93
C GLN A 184 15.59 8.15 -2.86
N VAL A 185 15.36 7.47 -3.98
CA VAL A 185 14.54 6.25 -4.08
C VAL A 185 15.33 5.04 -4.60
N TYR A 186 16.67 5.11 -4.64
CA TYR A 186 17.50 3.98 -5.06
C TYR A 186 17.34 2.76 -4.15
N SER A 187 17.20 2.96 -2.84
CA SER A 187 16.89 1.88 -1.89
C SER A 187 15.58 1.20 -2.26
N ASP A 188 14.55 1.98 -2.56
CA ASP A 188 13.22 1.49 -2.90
C ASP A 188 13.24 0.73 -4.23
N THR A 189 13.98 1.25 -5.20
CA THR A 189 14.19 0.62 -6.51
C THR A 189 14.86 -0.74 -6.36
N ALA A 190 15.94 -0.80 -5.57
CA ALA A 190 16.67 -2.04 -5.30
C ALA A 190 15.80 -3.05 -4.53
N ALA A 191 15.05 -2.59 -3.53
CA ALA A 191 14.12 -3.43 -2.76
C ALA A 191 13.02 -4.02 -3.64
N LEU A 192 12.44 -3.22 -4.55
CA LEU A 192 11.40 -3.65 -5.47
C LEU A 192 11.91 -4.68 -6.49
N LEU A 193 13.01 -4.36 -7.19
CA LEU A 193 13.61 -5.26 -8.18
C LEU A 193 14.11 -6.55 -7.55
N GLY A 194 14.72 -6.46 -6.36
CA GLY A 194 15.17 -7.62 -5.59
C GLY A 194 14.01 -8.50 -5.15
N SER A 195 12.95 -7.90 -4.59
CA SER A 195 11.74 -8.63 -4.18
C SER A 195 11.04 -9.29 -5.37
N TRP A 196 10.97 -8.61 -6.51
CA TRP A 196 10.38 -9.17 -7.73
C TRP A 196 11.17 -10.32 -8.31
N SER A 197 12.50 -10.16 -8.42
CA SER A 197 13.38 -11.19 -8.93
C SER A 197 13.35 -12.43 -8.04
N LEU A 198 13.42 -12.24 -6.71
CA LEU A 198 13.32 -13.33 -5.74
C LEU A 198 11.95 -14.01 -5.81
N GLY A 199 10.86 -13.24 -5.78
CA GLY A 199 9.50 -13.77 -5.86
C GLY A 199 9.28 -14.58 -7.13
N LEU A 200 9.75 -14.09 -8.28
CA LEU A 200 9.66 -14.79 -9.56
C LEU A 200 10.47 -16.09 -9.55
N ALA A 201 11.71 -16.06 -9.06
CA ALA A 201 12.56 -17.25 -8.94
C ALA A 201 11.90 -18.32 -8.05
N LEU A 202 11.39 -17.92 -6.88
CA LEU A 202 10.69 -18.84 -5.97
C LEU A 202 9.42 -19.42 -6.60
N MET A 203 8.65 -18.60 -7.32
CA MET A 203 7.46 -19.06 -8.05
C MET A 203 7.81 -20.05 -9.17
N LEU A 204 8.92 -19.85 -9.88
CA LEU A 204 9.41 -20.77 -10.92
C LEU A 204 9.90 -22.10 -10.33
N ILE A 205 10.71 -22.05 -9.26
CA ILE A 205 11.21 -23.23 -8.56
C ILE A 205 10.05 -24.06 -7.99
N HIS A 206 9.07 -23.38 -7.37
CA HIS A 206 7.92 -24.02 -6.74
C HIS A 206 6.65 -23.93 -7.61
N LYS A 207 6.78 -23.98 -8.94
CA LYS A 207 5.67 -23.80 -9.90
C LYS A 207 4.45 -24.67 -9.59
N LYS A 208 4.65 -25.91 -9.12
CA LYS A 208 3.55 -26.83 -8.73
C LYS A 208 2.70 -26.33 -7.56
N ARG A 209 3.25 -25.47 -6.70
CA ARG A 209 2.54 -24.82 -5.58
C ARG A 209 1.84 -23.53 -6.00
N VAL A 210 2.16 -22.97 -7.18
CA VAL A 210 1.51 -21.77 -7.73
C VAL A 210 0.33 -22.22 -8.60
N ASN A 211 -0.82 -22.46 -7.97
CA ASN A 211 -2.00 -23.03 -8.63
C ASN A 211 -2.91 -21.99 -9.30
N HIS A 212 -2.60 -20.69 -9.23
CA HIS A 212 -3.51 -19.64 -9.67
C HIS A 212 -2.89 -18.75 -10.78
N PRO A 213 -3.49 -18.69 -12.00
CA PRO A 213 -2.92 -17.96 -13.15
C PRO A 213 -2.78 -16.46 -12.90
N PHE A 214 -3.69 -15.86 -12.12
CA PHE A 214 -3.60 -14.46 -11.69
C PHE A 214 -2.22 -14.07 -11.14
N LEU A 215 -1.57 -14.92 -10.34
CA LEU A 215 -0.28 -14.57 -9.72
C LEU A 215 0.81 -14.39 -10.78
N TRP A 216 0.79 -15.22 -11.82
CA TRP A 216 1.71 -15.10 -12.96
C TRP A 216 1.44 -13.84 -13.78
N VAL A 217 0.16 -13.55 -14.04
CA VAL A 217 -0.24 -12.33 -14.76
C VAL A 217 0.18 -11.09 -13.96
N ALA A 218 -0.06 -11.08 -12.65
CA ALA A 218 0.31 -9.96 -11.80
C ALA A 218 1.84 -9.75 -11.76
N MET A 219 2.63 -10.83 -11.67
CA MET A 219 4.10 -10.73 -11.74
C MET A 219 4.60 -10.22 -13.10
N LEU A 220 3.96 -10.63 -14.19
CA LEU A 220 4.25 -10.10 -15.53
C LEU A 220 3.92 -8.61 -15.61
N VAL A 221 2.78 -8.18 -15.06
CA VAL A 221 2.38 -6.77 -15.03
C VAL A 221 3.34 -5.94 -14.16
N CYS A 222 3.92 -6.48 -13.08
CA CYS A 222 5.03 -5.80 -12.38
C CYS A 222 6.22 -5.54 -13.33
N GLY A 223 6.64 -6.56 -14.09
CA GLY A 223 7.74 -6.43 -15.05
C GLY A 223 7.47 -5.40 -16.15
N ILE A 224 6.23 -5.38 -16.68
CA ILE A 224 5.78 -4.34 -17.62
C ILE A 224 5.80 -2.97 -16.94
N GLY A 225 5.36 -2.90 -15.68
CA GLY A 225 5.40 -1.70 -14.85
C GLY A 225 6.80 -1.10 -14.72
N PHE A 226 7.83 -1.93 -14.53
CA PHE A 226 9.22 -1.49 -14.53
C PHE A 226 9.63 -0.89 -15.87
N ALA A 227 9.29 -1.56 -16.97
CA ALA A 227 9.62 -1.06 -18.31
C ALA A 227 8.92 0.28 -18.61
N VAL A 228 7.64 0.42 -18.24
CA VAL A 228 6.89 1.68 -18.36
C VAL A 228 7.48 2.76 -17.47
N GLY A 229 7.79 2.46 -16.21
CA GLY A 229 8.35 3.39 -15.23
C GLY A 229 9.72 3.91 -15.66
N ILE A 230 10.64 3.02 -16.03
CA ILE A 230 11.95 3.34 -16.58
C ILE A 230 11.80 4.15 -17.87
N GLY A 231 10.97 3.67 -18.79
CA GLY A 231 10.74 4.28 -20.09
C GLY A 231 10.12 5.67 -19.99
N ALA A 232 9.35 5.95 -18.94
CA ALA A 232 8.70 7.24 -18.67
C ALA A 232 9.37 8.04 -17.54
N SER A 233 10.58 7.68 -17.14
CA SER A 233 11.34 8.28 -16.01
C SER A 233 11.44 9.81 -16.07
N ASP A 234 11.46 10.39 -17.26
CA ASP A 234 11.46 11.84 -17.48
C ASP A 234 10.21 12.55 -16.95
N ILE A 235 9.08 11.84 -16.88
CA ILE A 235 7.83 12.35 -16.27
C ILE A 235 7.91 12.24 -14.75
N PHE A 236 8.59 11.22 -14.24
CA PHE A 236 8.75 11.01 -12.80
C PHE A 236 9.69 12.04 -12.15
N GLN A 237 10.53 12.72 -12.93
CA GLN A 237 11.45 13.74 -12.43
C GLN A 237 10.87 15.17 -12.44
N ARG A 238 9.69 15.38 -13.03
CA ARG A 238 9.06 16.69 -13.20
C ARG A 238 7.99 16.92 -12.14
N ASP A 239 8.39 17.31 -10.93
CA ASP A 239 7.51 17.84 -9.86
C ASP A 239 6.24 16.99 -9.56
N ASN A 240 6.22 15.71 -9.95
CA ASN A 240 5.01 14.90 -10.00
C ASN A 240 4.90 14.01 -8.77
N PHE A 241 3.75 14.14 -8.11
CA PHE A 241 3.30 13.44 -6.92
C PHE A 241 2.90 11.97 -7.20
N GLN A 242 3.65 11.22 -8.02
CA GLN A 242 3.25 9.82 -8.34
C GLN A 242 3.32 8.88 -7.13
N TYR A 243 3.97 9.31 -6.05
CA TYR A 243 3.85 8.66 -4.75
C TYR A 243 2.39 8.56 -4.28
N GLU A 244 1.52 9.49 -4.67
CA GLU A 244 0.07 9.44 -4.43
C GLU A 244 -0.59 8.22 -5.07
N ILE A 245 -0.17 7.86 -6.29
CA ILE A 245 -0.69 6.67 -6.98
C ILE A 245 -0.26 5.42 -6.22
N ARG A 246 1.01 5.35 -5.83
CA ARG A 246 1.56 4.24 -5.02
C ARG A 246 0.85 4.15 -3.67
N GLU A 247 0.63 5.27 -2.98
CA GLU A 247 0.02 5.34 -1.67
C GLU A 247 -1.45 4.94 -1.72
N CYS A 248 -2.22 5.46 -2.69
CA CYS A 248 -3.60 5.05 -2.94
C CYS A 248 -3.71 3.54 -3.18
N PHE A 249 -2.88 2.97 -4.06
CA PHE A 249 -2.90 1.52 -4.31
C PHE A 249 -2.41 0.71 -3.11
N THR A 250 -1.43 1.22 -2.36
CA THR A 250 -0.94 0.57 -1.13
C THR A 250 -2.06 0.54 -0.08
N ALA A 251 -2.75 1.66 0.16
CA ALA A 251 -3.88 1.75 1.08
C ALA A 251 -5.00 0.78 0.69
N LEU A 252 -5.37 0.71 -0.60
CA LEU A 252 -6.36 -0.25 -1.10
C LEU A 252 -5.98 -1.71 -0.77
N VAL A 253 -4.72 -2.09 -0.97
CA VAL A 253 -4.25 -3.44 -0.70
C VAL A 253 -4.22 -3.75 0.79
N LEU A 254 -3.75 -2.82 1.62
CA LEU A 254 -3.68 -2.99 3.08
C LEU A 254 -5.07 -3.08 3.70
N VAL A 255 -6.01 -2.22 3.27
CA VAL A 255 -7.41 -2.28 3.70
C VAL A 255 -8.05 -3.60 3.26
N TYR A 256 -7.83 -4.04 2.02
CA TYR A 256 -8.30 -5.35 1.56
C TYR A 256 -7.73 -6.52 2.37
N TRP A 257 -6.43 -6.49 2.68
CA TRP A 257 -5.79 -7.48 3.55
C TRP A 257 -6.41 -7.47 4.95
N ALA A 258 -6.67 -6.28 5.52
CA ALA A 258 -7.33 -6.13 6.82
C ALA A 258 -8.73 -6.75 6.86
N PHE A 259 -9.51 -6.55 5.80
CA PHE A 259 -10.80 -7.24 5.64
C PHE A 259 -10.66 -8.74 5.42
N GLY A 260 -9.55 -9.22 4.87
CA GLY A 260 -9.27 -10.64 4.70
C GLY A 260 -9.20 -11.40 6.03
N TRP A 261 -8.34 -10.97 6.94
CA TRP A 261 -8.20 -11.66 8.23
C TRP A 261 -9.33 -11.35 9.21
N SER A 262 -10.00 -10.20 9.12
CA SER A 262 -11.19 -9.94 9.94
C SER A 262 -12.44 -10.71 9.45
N GLY A 263 -12.43 -11.21 8.21
CA GLY A 263 -13.50 -12.04 7.63
C GLY A 263 -13.45 -13.52 8.03
N LEU A 264 -12.35 -13.97 8.66
CA LEU A 264 -12.20 -15.36 9.13
C LEU A 264 -13.29 -15.79 10.13
N LEU A 265 -14.05 -14.86 10.70
CA LEU A 265 -15.13 -15.13 11.64
C LEU A 265 -16.43 -15.59 10.98
N GLU A 266 -16.66 -15.29 9.69
CA GLU A 266 -17.78 -15.89 8.97
C GLU A 266 -17.59 -17.39 8.77
N GLN A 267 -16.35 -17.86 8.76
CA GLN A 267 -15.98 -19.28 8.59
C GLN A 267 -15.93 -20.06 9.92
N ILE A 268 -15.97 -19.35 11.06
CA ILE A 268 -15.87 -19.94 12.41
C ILE A 268 -17.22 -19.84 13.16
N LYS A 269 -18.31 -19.43 12.47
CA LYS A 269 -19.65 -19.62 13.05
C LYS A 269 -19.94 -21.13 13.11
N PRO A 270 -20.38 -21.66 14.28
CA PRO A 270 -20.77 -23.06 14.41
C PRO A 270 -21.95 -23.42 13.50
#